data_AF-A0A1V5LHA5-F1
#
_entry.id   AF-A0A1V5LHA5-F1
#
_cell.length_a   1.000
_cell.length_b   1.000
_cell.length_c   1.000
_cell.angle_alpha   90.00
_cell.angle_beta   90.00
_cell.angle_gamma   90.00
#
_symmetry.space_group_name_H-M   'P 1'
#
loop_
_entity.id
_entity.type
_entity.pdbx_description
1 polymer ?
#
loop_
_entity_poly.entity_id
_entity_poly.type
_entity_poly.pdbx_seq_one_letter_code
_entity_poly.pdbx_strand_id
1 'polypeptide(L)'
;MDVVSLARQYGGRIAFMGNIDVRVLESGNRPAIEAEIAGKMEALKSLGAAYFWHTDHSVSPNVRFDDYRFAMEVYRAHAAY
;
A
#
# COMPACT_ATOMS: atom_id res chain seq x y z
N MET A 1 11.14 -4.60 -4.83
CA MET A 1 10.74 -3.56 -5.81
C MET A 1 10.03 -2.46 -5.03
N ASP A 2 10.20 -1.19 -5.41
CA ASP A 2 9.56 -0.04 -4.74
C ASP A 2 8.69 0.74 -5.73
N VAL A 3 7.38 0.77 -5.48
CA VAL A 3 6.39 1.47 -6.31
C VAL A 3 6.63 2.97 -6.35
N VAL A 4 7.17 3.57 -5.29
CA VAL A 4 7.43 5.03 -5.24
C VAL A 4 8.55 5.38 -6.22
N SER A 5 9.62 4.60 -6.24
CA SER A 5 10.71 4.76 -7.22
C SER A 5 10.21 4.57 -8.67
N LEU A 6 9.33 3.62 -8.92
CA LEU A 6 8.73 3.42 -10.24
C LEU A 6 7.79 4.58 -10.63
N ALA A 7 7.01 5.12 -9.68
CA ALA A 7 6.15 6.27 -9.90
C ALA A 7 6.94 7.53 -10.25
N ARG A 8 8.12 7.74 -9.64
CA ARG A 8 9.03 8.83 -10.03
C ARG A 8 9.50 8.72 -11.49
N GLN A 9 9.70 7.50 -11.98
CA GLN A 9 10.23 7.26 -13.31
C GLN A 9 9.15 7.22 -14.41
N TYR A 10 7.99 6.63 -14.10
CA TYR A 10 6.95 6.30 -15.08
C TYR A 10 5.57 6.89 -14.76
N GLY A 11 5.44 7.69 -13.70
CA GLY A 11 4.21 8.39 -13.34
C GLY A 11 3.65 9.20 -14.51
N GLY A 12 2.33 9.18 -14.66
CA GLY A 12 1.62 9.84 -15.77
C GLY A 12 1.69 9.09 -17.12
N ARG A 13 2.50 8.02 -17.24
CA ARG A 13 2.56 7.16 -18.44
C ARG A 13 1.83 5.83 -18.24
N ILE A 14 1.89 5.30 -17.02
CA ILE A 14 1.23 4.06 -16.61
C ILE A 14 0.58 4.25 -15.23
N ALA A 15 -0.38 3.38 -14.92
CA ALA A 15 -0.90 3.21 -13.57
C ALA A 15 -0.17 2.07 -12.85
N PHE A 16 -0.14 2.14 -11.53
CA PHE A 16 0.51 1.16 -10.67
C PHE A 16 -0.53 0.39 -9.85
N MET A 17 -0.24 -0.86 -9.53
CA MET A 17 -1.07 -1.70 -8.67
C MET A 17 -0.17 -2.57 -7.80
N GLY A 18 -0.48 -2.71 -6.52
CA GLY A 18 0.25 -3.62 -5.64
C GLY A 18 1.35 -2.98 -4.80
N ASN A 19 2.35 -3.79 -4.45
CA ASN A 19 3.54 -3.40 -3.70
C ASN A 19 3.32 -3.08 -2.20
N ILE A 20 2.16 -3.37 -1.62
CA ILE A 20 2.04 -3.43 -0.15
C ILE A 20 2.60 -4.77 0.33
N ASP A 21 3.63 -4.72 1.16
CA ASP A 21 4.34 -5.92 1.65
C ASP A 21 3.40 -6.76 2.51
N VAL A 22 2.99 -7.92 1.99
CA VAL A 22 2.06 -8.81 2.70
C VAL A 22 2.63 -9.28 4.05
N ARG A 23 3.96 -9.33 4.21
CA ARG A 23 4.61 -9.76 5.46
C ARG A 23 4.42 -8.74 6.58
N VAL A 24 4.24 -7.47 6.24
CA VAL A 24 3.87 -6.44 7.23
C VAL A 24 2.47 -6.72 7.76
N LEU A 25 1.54 -7.16 6.92
CA LEU A 25 0.20 -7.57 7.34
C LEU A 25 0.23 -8.88 8.14
N GLU A 26 1.07 -9.85 7.76
CA GLU A 26 1.28 -11.09 8.52
C GLU A 26 1.82 -10.83 9.93
N SER A 27 2.57 -9.74 10.13
CA SER A 27 3.17 -9.41 11.43
C SER A 27 2.15 -9.02 12.50
N GLY A 28 0.94 -8.59 12.12
CA GLY A 28 -0.07 -8.03 13.03
C GLY A 28 0.35 -6.74 13.73
N ASN A 29 1.49 -6.15 13.38
CA ASN A 29 1.99 -4.90 13.96
C ASN A 29 1.28 -3.71 13.30
N ARG A 30 0.20 -3.24 13.93
CA ARG A 30 -0.63 -2.13 13.41
C ARG A 30 0.17 -0.86 13.10
N PRO A 31 1.08 -0.38 13.97
CA PRO A 31 1.97 0.72 13.61
C PRO A 31 2.80 0.48 12.33
N ALA A 32 3.30 -0.74 12.13
CA ALA A 32 4.05 -1.06 10.91
C ALA A 32 3.14 -1.11 9.66
N ILE A 33 1.94 -1.68 9.80
CA ILE A 33 0.92 -1.69 8.74
C ILE A 33 0.55 -0.26 8.34
N GLU A 34 0.32 0.62 9.31
CA GLU A 34 -0.01 2.02 9.05
C GLU A 34 1.13 2.74 8.34
N ALA A 35 2.38 2.59 8.83
CA ALA A 35 3.54 3.23 8.24
C ALA A 35 3.79 2.78 6.78
N GLU A 36 3.65 1.48 6.51
CA GLU A 36 3.78 0.89 5.18
C GLU A 36 2.76 1.48 4.20
N ILE A 37 1.50 1.55 4.61
CA ILE A 37 0.39 2.00 3.75
C ILE A 37 0.39 3.51 3.59
N ALA A 38 0.36 4.24 4.70
CA ALA A 38 0.31 5.71 4.69
C ALA A 38 1.55 6.27 4.01
N GLY A 39 2.74 5.75 4.32
CA GLY A 39 4.00 6.21 3.71
C GLY A 39 3.99 6.08 2.18
N LYS A 40 3.52 4.95 1.65
CA LYS A 40 3.40 4.74 0.20
C LYS A 40 2.31 5.61 -0.40
N MET A 41 1.15 5.70 0.24
CA MET A 41 0.03 6.52 -0.24
C MET A 41 0.41 7.99 -0.32
N GLU A 42 0.99 8.58 0.73
CA GLU A 42 1.41 9.99 0.71
C GLU A 42 2.49 10.25 -0.35
N ALA A 43 3.46 9.34 -0.49
CA ALA A 43 4.49 9.46 -1.50
C ALA A 43 3.89 9.42 -2.93
N LEU A 44 3.02 8.45 -3.22
CA LEU A 44 2.38 8.31 -4.54
C LEU A 44 1.45 9.48 -4.86
N LYS A 45 0.70 9.98 -3.87
CA LYS A 45 -0.15 11.17 -4.01
C LYS A 45 0.67 12.41 -4.34
N SER A 46 1.78 12.63 -3.64
CA SER A 46 2.66 13.78 -3.91
C SER A 46 3.26 13.77 -5.31
N LEU A 47 3.37 12.58 -5.93
CA LEU A 47 3.83 12.38 -7.30
C LEU A 47 2.69 12.46 -8.35
N GLY A 48 1.43 12.60 -7.94
CA GLY A 48 0.28 12.55 -8.84
C GLY A 48 0.13 11.19 -9.54
N ALA A 49 0.63 10.11 -8.93
CA ALA A 49 0.65 8.79 -9.56
C ALA A 49 -0.72 8.11 -9.47
N ALA A 50 -1.18 7.54 -10.58
CA ALA A 50 -2.36 6.66 -10.59
C ALA A 50 -2.01 5.31 -9.92
N TYR A 51 -2.69 4.98 -8.83
CA TYR A 51 -2.38 3.81 -8.02
C TYR A 51 -3.64 3.05 -7.58
N PHE A 52 -3.61 1.72 -7.72
CA PHE A 52 -4.62 0.80 -7.22
C PHE A 52 -4.07 -0.01 -6.04
N TRP A 53 -4.80 -0.03 -4.94
CA TRP A 53 -4.45 -0.82 -3.77
C TRP A 53 -4.40 -2.32 -4.12
N HIS A 54 -3.27 -2.95 -3.80
CA HIS A 54 -3.15 -4.40 -3.75
C HIS A 54 -1.91 -4.77 -2.90
N THR A 55 -1.87 -5.99 -2.37
CA THR A 55 -0.65 -6.55 -1.80
C THR A 55 0.36 -6.86 -2.92
N ASP A 56 1.64 -7.02 -2.59
CA ASP A 56 2.67 -7.41 -3.56
C ASP A 56 2.51 -8.86 -4.06
N HIS A 57 1.80 -9.68 -3.30
CA HIS A 57 1.45 -11.05 -3.61
C HIS A 57 0.04 -11.41 -3.10
N SER A 58 -0.39 -12.66 -3.31
CA SER A 58 -1.63 -13.17 -2.71
C SER A 58 -1.61 -13.03 -1.19
N VAL A 59 -2.76 -12.69 -0.61
CA VAL A 59 -2.92 -12.60 0.84
C VAL A 59 -2.71 -13.99 1.44
N SER A 60 -1.68 -14.11 2.28
CA SER A 60 -1.31 -15.35 2.96
C SER A 60 -2.35 -15.73 4.03
N PRO A 61 -2.56 -17.04 4.32
CA PRO A 61 -3.42 -17.48 5.42
C PRO A 61 -2.91 -17.05 6.81
N ASN A 62 -1.66 -16.56 6.92
CA ASN A 62 -1.12 -16.02 8.17
C ASN A 62 -1.64 -14.60 8.48
N VAL A 63 -2.23 -13.90 7.51
CA VAL A 63 -2.81 -12.57 7.73
C VAL A 63 -4.12 -12.72 8.50
N ARG A 64 -4.17 -12.17 9.70
CA ARG A 64 -5.42 -12.14 10.48
C ARG A 64 -6.42 -11.22 9.78
N PHE A 65 -7.69 -11.64 9.74
CA PHE A 65 -8.75 -10.86 9.11
C PHE A 65 -8.84 -9.42 9.65
N ASP A 66 -8.69 -9.25 10.97
CA ASP A 66 -8.73 -7.93 11.61
C ASP A 66 -7.58 -7.02 11.18
N ASP A 67 -6.39 -7.58 10.92
CA ASP A 67 -5.23 -6.81 10.47
C ASP A 67 -5.38 -6.41 9.00
N TYR A 68 -5.99 -7.27 8.18
CA TYR A 68 -6.38 -6.91 6.81
C TYR A 68 -7.45 -5.81 6.81
N ARG A 69 -8.48 -5.92 7.67
CA ARG A 69 -9.50 -4.88 7.82
C ARG A 69 -8.88 -3.55 8.24
N PHE A 70 -7.97 -3.58 9.22
CA PHE A 70 -7.23 -2.40 9.65
C PHE A 70 -6.42 -1.79 8.49
N ALA A 71 -5.72 -2.61 7.70
CA ALA A 71 -5.02 -2.14 6.50
C ALA A 71 -5.96 -1.41 5.51
N MET A 72 -7.17 -1.95 5.29
CA MET A 72 -8.17 -1.30 4.44
C MET A 72 -8.70 0.01 5.02
N GLU A 73 -8.84 0.10 6.34
CA GLU A 73 -9.24 1.34 7.03
C GLU A 73 -8.17 2.42 6.88
N VAL A 74 -6.89 2.07 7.08
CA VAL A 74 -5.77 2.99 6.84
C VAL A 74 -5.77 3.42 5.37
N TYR A 75 -5.83 2.49 4.41
CA TYR A 75 -5.88 2.84 3.00
C TYR A 75 -7.01 3.84 2.68
N ARG A 76 -8.23 3.59 3.18
CA ARG A 76 -9.38 4.48 2.98
C ARG A 76 -9.16 5.88 3.57
N ALA A 77 -8.53 5.98 4.73
CA ALA A 77 -8.21 7.25 5.36
C ALA A 77 -7.24 8.10 4.51
N HIS A 78 -6.37 7.44 3.74
CA HIS A 78 -5.37 8.11 2.89
C HIS A 78 -5.72 8.16 1.39
N ALA A 79 -6.81 7.51 0.96
CA ALA A 79 -7.20 7.40 -0.45
C ALA A 79 -7.97 8.60 -1.02
N ALA A 80 -8.39 9.55 -0.18
CA ALA A 80 -8.99 10.80 -0.65
C ALA A 80 -7.93 11.72 -1.26
N TYR A 81 -8.29 12.35 -2.40
CA TYR A 81 -7.49 13.31 -3.15
C TYR A 81 -8.15 14.68 -3.12
#